data_AF-A0A4Y2KTH6-F1
#
_entry.id   AF-A0A4Y2KTH6-F1
#
_cell.length_a   1.000
_cell.length_b   1.000
_cell.length_c   1.000
_cell.angle_alpha   90.00
_cell.angle_beta   90.00
_cell.angle_gamma   90.00
#
_symmetry.space_group_name_H-M   'P 1'
#
loop_
_entity.id
_entity.type
_entity.pdbx_description
1 polymer ?
#
loop_
_entity_poly.entity_id
_entity_poly.type
_entity_poly.pdbx_seq_one_letter_code
_entity_poly.pdbx_strand_id
1 'polypeptide(L)'
;MQRRFRQRYNQEPPNANNIRRWQRMFEETGCLCKRKTSGRPRVSAENVERIRRTYERRPRKSTYEGRRELQMPQKMVWRILRKRLKMKPYVIQLVQQLKQKDYGKSMNYATFMQESMEDETMADRLIFSDELTFHISGKVNRYNVEYGARRSLPLERSVTSNVYLDMLEVWLMPQLDSDSTDYIFQQDGAPPHWSTEVRTFLYQHLPKRWIDRSGDADDVFCSWPPRSPDLTPCDFFLWAM
;
A
#
# COMPACT_ATOMS: atom_id res chain seq x y z
N MET A 1 -62.36 -8.40 -9.71
CA MET A 1 -60.95 -8.87 -9.70
C MET A 1 -60.43 -9.18 -8.28
N GLN A 2 -60.53 -8.25 -7.32
CA GLN A 2 -60.07 -8.45 -5.92
C GLN A 2 -60.71 -9.65 -5.19
N ARG A 3 -62.02 -9.88 -5.38
CA ARG A 3 -62.73 -11.05 -4.80
C ARG A 3 -62.17 -12.38 -5.29
N ARG A 4 -61.87 -12.51 -6.60
CA ARG A 4 -61.25 -13.71 -7.18
C ARG A 4 -59.79 -13.88 -6.72
N PHE A 5 -59.07 -12.78 -6.51
CA PHE A 5 -57.70 -12.80 -5.98
C PHE A 5 -57.67 -13.37 -4.56
N ARG A 6 -58.55 -12.89 -3.67
CA ARG A 6 -58.71 -13.45 -2.31
C ARG A 6 -59.00 -14.94 -2.33
N GLN A 7 -59.96 -15.37 -3.17
CA GLN A 7 -60.34 -16.78 -3.29
C GLN A 7 -59.21 -17.67 -3.80
N ARG A 8 -58.35 -17.17 -4.70
CA ARG A 8 -57.29 -17.98 -5.34
C ARG A 8 -55.98 -18.00 -4.54
N TYR A 9 -55.64 -16.91 -3.88
CA TYR A 9 -54.32 -16.74 -3.24
C TYR A 9 -54.39 -16.59 -1.71
N ASN A 10 -55.61 -16.55 -1.13
CA ASN A 10 -55.84 -16.38 0.31
C ASN A 10 -55.07 -15.21 0.94
N GLN A 11 -54.89 -14.13 0.19
CA GLN A 11 -54.18 -12.92 0.60
C GLN A 11 -55.03 -11.68 0.35
N GLU A 12 -54.78 -10.64 1.14
CA GLU A 12 -55.38 -9.32 0.94
C GLU A 12 -55.04 -8.79 -0.47
N PRO A 13 -56.03 -8.42 -1.28
CA PRO A 13 -55.82 -8.09 -2.68
C PRO A 13 -55.26 -6.67 -2.78
N PRO A 14 -54.36 -6.42 -3.75
CA PRO A 14 -53.86 -5.07 -4.02
C PRO A 14 -55.00 -4.08 -4.30
N ASN A 15 -54.76 -2.79 -4.01
CA ASN A 15 -55.73 -1.72 -4.25
C ASN A 15 -56.25 -1.75 -5.70
N ALA A 16 -57.56 -1.60 -5.90
CA ALA A 16 -58.22 -1.66 -7.19
C ALA A 16 -57.63 -0.67 -8.21
N ASN A 17 -57.17 0.51 -7.77
CA ASN A 17 -56.51 1.49 -8.63
C ASN A 17 -55.12 1.01 -9.11
N ASN A 18 -54.37 0.32 -8.25
CA ASN A 18 -53.09 -0.28 -8.63
C ASN A 18 -53.30 -1.42 -9.63
N ILE A 19 -54.34 -2.24 -9.42
CA ILE A 19 -54.71 -3.32 -10.35
C ILE A 19 -55.05 -2.77 -11.74
N ARG A 20 -55.91 -1.74 -11.81
CA ARG A 20 -56.25 -1.07 -13.08
C ARG A 20 -55.03 -0.43 -13.75
N ARG A 21 -54.14 0.17 -12.95
CA ARG A 21 -52.88 0.74 -13.43
C ARG A 21 -51.96 -0.33 -14.03
N TRP A 22 -51.80 -1.47 -13.38
CA TRP A 22 -50.99 -2.58 -13.90
C TRP A 22 -51.59 -3.18 -15.16
N GLN A 23 -52.91 -3.39 -15.21
CA GLN A 23 -53.58 -3.85 -16.41
C GLN A 23 -53.33 -2.90 -17.59
N ARG A 24 -53.50 -1.58 -17.38
CA ARG A 24 -53.18 -0.56 -18.40
C ARG A 24 -51.72 -0.60 -18.82
N MET A 25 -50.78 -0.68 -17.88
CA MET A 25 -49.35 -0.77 -18.18
C MET A 25 -49.03 -2.01 -19.02
N PHE A 26 -49.68 -3.14 -18.72
CA PHE A 26 -49.50 -4.38 -19.47
C PHE A 26 -50.10 -4.29 -20.87
N GLU A 27 -51.31 -3.75 -21.03
CA GLU A 27 -51.97 -3.53 -22.33
C GLU A 27 -51.19 -2.54 -23.22
N GLU A 28 -50.66 -1.46 -22.66
CA GLU A 28 -49.95 -0.43 -23.42
C GLU A 28 -48.48 -0.76 -23.72
N THR A 29 -47.78 -1.48 -22.83
CA THR A 29 -46.31 -1.64 -22.94
C THR A 29 -45.82 -3.08 -22.87
N GLY A 30 -46.69 -4.06 -22.63
CA GLY A 30 -46.33 -5.47 -22.51
C GLY A 30 -45.46 -5.81 -21.28
N CYS A 31 -45.08 -4.84 -20.44
CA CYS A 31 -44.31 -5.09 -19.21
C CYS A 31 -44.83 -4.28 -18.00
N LEU A 32 -44.76 -4.88 -16.81
CA LEU A 32 -44.93 -4.19 -15.52
C LEU A 32 -43.63 -3.57 -14.98
N CYS A 33 -42.62 -3.43 -15.84
CA CYS A 33 -41.29 -2.94 -15.52
C CYS A 33 -41.36 -1.52 -14.95
N LYS A 34 -40.64 -1.25 -13.86
CA LYS A 34 -40.51 0.11 -13.30
C LYS A 34 -39.80 1.00 -14.33
N ARG A 35 -40.46 2.07 -14.78
CA ARG A 35 -39.87 3.07 -15.69
C ARG A 35 -38.72 3.83 -15.02
N LYS A 36 -37.78 4.34 -15.83
CA LYS A 36 -36.69 5.20 -15.35
C LYS A 36 -37.28 6.40 -14.62
N THR A 37 -36.97 6.52 -13.33
CA THR A 37 -37.26 7.71 -12.53
C THR A 37 -36.12 8.72 -12.68
N SER A 38 -36.42 10.02 -12.54
CA SER A 38 -35.43 11.12 -12.60
C SER A 38 -34.29 11.03 -11.56
N GLY A 39 -34.36 10.07 -10.63
CA GLY A 39 -33.29 9.75 -9.70
C GLY A 39 -33.03 10.87 -8.69
N ARG A 40 -32.02 10.69 -7.84
CA ARG A 40 -31.60 11.73 -6.91
C ARG A 40 -30.93 12.87 -7.70
N PRO A 41 -31.32 14.14 -7.49
CA PRO A 41 -30.68 15.28 -8.14
C PRO A 41 -29.15 15.25 -7.95
N ARG A 42 -28.41 15.48 -9.03
CA ARG A 42 -26.94 15.57 -8.98
C ARG A 42 -26.57 16.86 -8.25
N VAL A 43 -25.50 16.81 -7.47
CA VAL A 43 -24.86 18.03 -6.93
C VAL A 43 -24.47 18.93 -8.12
N SER A 44 -24.73 20.23 -8.00
CA SER A 44 -24.39 21.25 -9.01
C SER A 44 -22.90 21.24 -9.32
N ALA A 45 -22.56 21.49 -10.60
CA ALA A 45 -21.16 21.58 -11.05
C ALA A 45 -20.39 22.68 -10.30
N GLU A 46 -21.05 23.80 -10.02
CA GLU A 46 -20.51 24.91 -9.25
C GLU A 46 -20.05 24.49 -7.84
N ASN A 47 -20.85 23.71 -7.11
CA ASN A 47 -20.49 23.25 -5.77
C ASN A 47 -19.30 22.27 -5.81
N VAL A 48 -19.20 21.46 -6.86
CA VAL A 48 -18.06 20.56 -7.06
C VAL A 48 -16.79 21.36 -7.30
N GLU A 49 -16.87 22.40 -8.13
CA GLU A 49 -15.76 23.28 -8.47
C GLU A 49 -15.30 24.13 -7.26
N ARG A 50 -16.24 24.63 -6.46
CA ARG A 50 -15.94 25.32 -5.19
C ARG A 50 -15.14 24.42 -4.24
N ILE A 51 -15.57 23.17 -4.07
CA ILE A 51 -14.83 22.19 -3.25
C ILE A 51 -13.45 21.93 -3.84
N ARG A 52 -13.34 21.72 -5.15
CA ARG A 52 -12.06 21.47 -5.84
C ARG A 52 -11.05 22.58 -5.54
N ARG A 53 -11.40 23.84 -5.82
CA ARG A 53 -10.53 25.00 -5.57
C ARG A 53 -10.11 25.13 -4.10
N THR A 54 -11.04 24.89 -3.17
CA THR A 54 -10.75 24.99 -1.73
C THR A 54 -9.69 23.99 -1.26
N TYR A 55 -9.72 22.76 -1.79
CA TYR A 55 -8.80 21.68 -1.40
C TYR A 55 -7.52 21.66 -2.23
N GLU A 56 -7.52 22.15 -3.47
CA GLU A 56 -6.27 22.38 -4.23
C GLU A 56 -5.44 23.50 -3.59
N ARG A 57 -6.09 24.59 -3.15
CA ARG A 57 -5.41 25.69 -2.47
C ARG A 57 -4.84 25.29 -1.10
N ARG A 58 -5.52 24.41 -0.37
CA ARG A 58 -5.11 23.95 0.96
C ARG A 58 -5.34 22.43 1.12
N PRO A 59 -4.42 21.58 0.62
CA PRO A 59 -4.60 20.12 0.61
C PRO A 59 -4.69 19.47 1.99
N ARG A 60 -4.04 20.08 3.00
CA ARG A 60 -4.03 19.59 4.39
C ARG A 60 -5.32 19.91 5.18
N LYS A 61 -6.30 20.56 4.55
CA LYS A 61 -7.55 21.00 5.20
C LYS A 61 -8.43 19.80 5.55
N SER A 62 -9.05 19.82 6.72
CA SER A 62 -9.99 18.77 7.12
C SER A 62 -11.35 18.90 6.42
N THR A 63 -12.15 17.83 6.39
CA THR A 63 -13.54 17.91 5.91
C THR A 63 -14.44 18.77 6.79
N TYR A 64 -14.09 18.91 8.07
CA TYR A 64 -14.81 19.76 9.02
C TYR A 64 -14.57 21.26 8.77
N GLU A 65 -13.32 21.65 8.52
CA GLU A 65 -12.98 23.01 8.10
C GLU A 65 -13.62 23.35 6.75
N GLY A 66 -13.59 22.40 5.80
CA GLY A 66 -14.29 22.55 4.51
C GLY A 66 -15.78 22.81 4.68
N ARG A 67 -16.45 22.16 5.64
CA ARG A 67 -17.85 22.45 6.00
C ARG A 67 -18.03 23.91 6.45
N ARG A 68 -17.16 24.42 7.31
CA ARG A 68 -17.27 25.79 7.86
C ARG A 68 -17.07 26.85 6.77
N GLU A 69 -16.05 26.67 5.93
CA GLU A 69 -15.70 27.64 4.88
C GLU A 69 -16.70 27.63 3.71
N LEU A 70 -17.15 26.45 3.29
CA LEU A 70 -18.07 26.32 2.16
C LEU A 70 -19.54 26.45 2.56
N GLN A 71 -19.83 26.46 3.86
CA GLN A 71 -21.19 26.41 4.44
C GLN A 71 -21.99 25.21 3.90
N MET A 72 -21.33 24.06 3.76
CA MET A 72 -21.91 22.82 3.22
C MET A 72 -21.85 21.70 4.25
N PRO A 73 -22.80 20.74 4.25
CA PRO A 73 -22.71 19.57 5.11
C PRO A 73 -21.40 18.79 4.87
N GLN A 74 -20.67 18.44 5.94
CA GLN A 74 -19.39 17.71 5.87
C GLN A 74 -19.49 16.44 5.00
N LYS A 75 -20.61 15.70 5.11
CA LYS A 75 -20.87 14.48 4.33
C LYS A 75 -20.95 14.74 2.82
N MET A 76 -21.42 15.92 2.41
CA MET A 76 -21.44 16.34 1.00
C MET A 76 -20.02 16.60 0.52
N VAL A 77 -19.23 17.38 1.28
CA VAL A 77 -17.82 17.66 0.99
C VAL A 77 -17.03 16.35 0.84
N TRP A 78 -17.14 15.45 1.83
CA TRP A 78 -16.48 14.14 1.81
C TRP A 78 -16.90 13.28 0.61
N ARG A 79 -18.21 13.23 0.30
CA ARG A 79 -18.70 12.46 -0.85
C ARG A 79 -18.18 13.01 -2.18
N ILE A 80 -18.11 14.33 -2.32
CA ILE A 80 -17.61 14.97 -3.56
C ILE A 80 -16.12 14.72 -3.71
N LEU A 81 -15.33 14.91 -2.65
CA LEU A 81 -13.89 14.60 -2.64
C LEU A 81 -13.64 13.14 -3.07
N ARG A 82 -14.31 12.18 -2.43
CA ARG A 82 -14.05 10.74 -2.67
C ARG A 82 -14.64 10.20 -3.97
N LYS A 83 -15.86 10.61 -4.35
CA LYS A 83 -16.63 9.99 -5.45
C LYS A 83 -16.61 10.79 -6.75
N ARG A 84 -16.35 12.10 -6.71
CA ARG A 84 -16.32 12.95 -7.92
C ARG A 84 -14.91 13.42 -8.25
N LEU A 85 -14.21 13.98 -7.26
CA LEU A 85 -12.84 14.50 -7.45
C LEU A 85 -11.77 13.42 -7.29
N LYS A 86 -12.13 12.24 -6.79
CA LYS A 86 -11.23 11.11 -6.50
C LYS A 86 -10.02 11.49 -5.63
N MET A 87 -10.15 12.55 -4.83
CA MET A 87 -9.15 12.95 -3.85
C MET A 87 -9.17 11.95 -2.69
N LYS A 88 -8.03 11.34 -2.42
CA LYS A 88 -7.82 10.45 -1.27
C LYS A 88 -7.14 11.22 -0.16
N PRO A 89 -7.50 10.99 1.12
CA PRO A 89 -6.73 11.53 2.23
C PRO A 89 -5.31 10.98 2.14
N TYR A 90 -4.33 11.86 2.31
CA TYR A 90 -2.94 11.44 2.46
C TYR A 90 -2.78 10.81 3.84
N VAL A 91 -2.28 9.58 3.88
CA VAL A 91 -1.92 8.90 5.13
C VAL A 91 -0.51 9.36 5.48
N ILE A 92 -0.34 9.95 6.66
CA ILE A 92 0.98 10.41 7.11
C ILE A 92 1.84 9.17 7.33
N GLN A 93 2.90 9.04 6.54
CA GLN A 93 3.99 8.11 6.79
C GLN A 93 5.11 8.88 7.49
N LEU A 94 5.46 8.47 8.71
CA LEU A 94 6.57 9.07 9.43
C LEU A 94 7.86 8.48 8.86
N VAL A 95 8.46 9.18 7.89
CA VAL A 95 9.74 8.80 7.29
C VAL A 95 10.87 9.66 7.86
N GLN A 96 12.10 9.14 7.82
CA GLN A 96 13.26 9.93 8.21
C GLN A 96 13.42 11.13 7.26
N GLN A 97 13.76 12.29 7.82
CA GLN A 97 13.94 13.49 7.02
C GLN A 97 15.19 13.36 6.12
N LEU A 98 14.97 13.40 4.80
CA LEU A 98 16.04 13.48 3.80
C LEU A 98 16.75 14.84 3.90
N LYS A 99 18.08 14.81 3.91
CA LYS A 99 18.95 15.99 3.85
C LYS A 99 19.36 16.24 2.40
N GLN A 100 19.72 17.48 2.06
CA GLN A 100 20.10 17.88 0.70
C GLN A 100 21.19 16.96 0.09
N LYS A 101 22.13 16.51 0.92
CA LYS A 101 23.24 15.62 0.53
C LYS A 101 22.81 14.19 0.18
N ASP A 102 21.62 13.75 0.61
CA ASP A 102 21.16 12.37 0.38
C ASP A 102 20.51 12.22 -1.00
N TYR A 103 19.97 13.30 -1.57
CA TYR A 103 19.30 13.26 -2.87
C TYR A 103 20.23 12.78 -4.00
N GLY A 104 21.49 13.24 -4.02
CA GLY A 104 22.46 12.80 -5.02
C GLY A 104 22.74 11.29 -4.92
N LYS A 105 22.92 10.78 -3.68
CA LYS A 105 23.14 9.35 -3.45
C LYS A 105 21.93 8.50 -3.82
N SER A 106 20.73 8.96 -3.46
CA SER A 106 19.47 8.28 -3.78
C SER A 106 19.20 8.25 -5.29
N MET A 107 19.45 9.37 -5.98
CA MET A 107 19.31 9.45 -7.43
C MET A 107 20.29 8.52 -8.15
N ASN A 108 21.56 8.54 -7.75
CA ASN A 108 22.58 7.67 -8.37
C ASN A 108 22.22 6.19 -8.19
N TYR A 109 21.77 5.79 -6.99
CA TYR A 109 21.31 4.43 -6.74
C TYR A 109 20.09 4.08 -7.61
N ALA A 110 19.09 4.97 -7.67
CA ALA A 110 17.88 4.74 -8.45
C ALA A 110 18.18 4.60 -9.95
N THR A 111 19.03 5.47 -10.50
CA THR A 111 19.46 5.39 -11.90
C THR A 111 20.23 4.09 -12.16
N PHE A 112 21.19 3.74 -11.31
CA PHE A 112 21.97 2.51 -11.44
C PHE A 112 21.08 1.26 -11.41
N MET A 113 20.14 1.18 -10.45
CA MET A 113 19.20 0.06 -10.36
C MET A 113 18.25 0.03 -11.56
N GLN A 114 17.81 1.18 -12.06
CA GLN A 114 16.96 1.25 -13.25
C GLN A 114 17.68 0.70 -14.49
N GLU A 115 18.93 1.10 -14.72
CA GLU A 115 19.76 0.58 -15.82
C GLU A 115 20.07 -0.91 -15.63
N SER A 116 20.38 -1.34 -14.41
CA SER A 116 20.66 -2.76 -14.10
C SER A 116 19.45 -3.67 -14.33
N MET A 117 18.23 -3.15 -14.13
CA MET A 117 16.98 -3.89 -14.34
C MET A 117 16.60 -4.03 -15.82
N GLU A 118 17.37 -3.44 -16.75
CA GLU A 118 17.23 -3.74 -18.19
C GLU A 118 17.73 -5.16 -18.51
N ASP A 119 18.63 -5.71 -17.68
CA ASP A 119 18.98 -7.14 -17.73
C ASP A 119 17.87 -7.96 -17.08
N GLU A 120 17.20 -8.81 -17.88
CA GLU A 120 16.10 -9.67 -17.44
C GLU A 120 16.50 -10.61 -16.28
N THR A 121 17.80 -10.92 -16.14
CA THR A 121 18.31 -11.82 -15.10
C THR A 121 18.61 -11.11 -13.78
N MET A 122 18.68 -9.77 -13.76
CA MET A 122 19.05 -9.01 -12.57
C MET A 122 18.03 -9.16 -11.44
N ALA A 123 16.74 -9.15 -11.77
CA ALA A 123 15.67 -9.28 -10.79
C ALA A 123 15.69 -10.65 -10.08
N ASP A 124 16.01 -11.71 -10.82
CA ASP A 124 16.04 -13.09 -10.29
C ASP A 124 17.25 -13.34 -9.38
N ARG A 125 18.36 -12.60 -9.59
CA ARG A 125 19.56 -12.68 -8.74
C ARG A 125 19.44 -11.87 -7.45
N LEU A 126 18.50 -10.92 -7.35
CA LEU A 126 18.48 -9.97 -6.23
C LEU A 126 17.73 -10.52 -5.02
N ILE A 127 18.43 -10.65 -3.89
CA ILE A 127 17.90 -11.15 -2.63
C ILE A 127 17.88 -10.02 -1.60
N PHE A 128 16.74 -9.83 -0.94
CA PHE A 128 16.54 -8.78 0.06
C PHE A 128 16.49 -9.37 1.46
N SER A 129 17.03 -8.64 2.43
CA SER A 129 16.91 -8.93 3.86
C SER A 129 16.51 -7.67 4.63
N ASP A 130 15.71 -7.85 5.68
CA ASP A 130 15.23 -6.77 6.55
C ASP A 130 14.72 -7.36 7.87
N GLU A 131 14.73 -6.56 8.94
CA GLU A 131 14.23 -6.94 10.26
C GLU A 131 12.96 -6.20 10.67
N LEU A 132 11.94 -6.95 11.09
CA LEU A 132 10.73 -6.39 11.69
C LEU A 132 10.57 -6.82 13.15
N THR A 133 10.21 -5.88 14.02
CA THR A 133 9.90 -6.15 15.43
C THR A 133 8.42 -6.50 15.62
N PHE A 134 8.13 -7.68 16.16
CA PHE A 134 6.78 -8.10 16.55
C PHE A 134 6.57 -7.96 18.07
N HIS A 135 5.42 -7.42 18.49
CA HIS A 135 5.04 -7.36 19.90
C HIS A 135 4.07 -8.50 20.27
N ILE A 136 4.48 -9.39 21.17
CA ILE A 136 3.67 -10.52 21.67
C ILE A 136 2.39 -10.02 22.40
N SER A 137 2.40 -8.79 22.93
CA SER A 137 1.32 -8.23 23.76
C SER A 137 0.12 -7.66 22.99
N GLY A 138 -0.04 -7.94 21.68
CA GLY A 138 -1.33 -7.75 21.01
C GLY A 138 -1.78 -6.30 20.76
N LYS A 139 -0.94 -5.27 20.95
CA LYS A 139 -1.20 -3.95 20.33
C LYS A 139 -0.83 -4.01 18.83
N VAL A 140 -1.55 -4.88 18.12
CA VAL A 140 -1.40 -5.13 16.70
C VAL A 140 -2.26 -4.11 15.96
N ASN A 141 -1.63 -3.34 15.07
CA ASN A 141 -2.35 -2.54 14.09
C ASN A 141 -3.14 -3.50 13.19
N ARG A 142 -4.45 -3.34 13.12
CA ARG A 142 -5.42 -4.30 12.52
C ARG A 142 -5.26 -4.50 11.01
N TYR A 143 -4.25 -3.90 10.39
CA TYR A 143 -3.95 -3.96 8.97
C TYR A 143 -2.89 -5.02 8.66
N ASN A 144 -1.95 -5.31 9.57
CA ASN A 144 -0.77 -6.11 9.25
C ASN A 144 -0.90 -7.58 9.65
N VAL A 145 -1.85 -8.30 9.04
CA VAL A 145 -1.94 -9.76 9.20
C VAL A 145 -1.94 -10.44 7.84
N GLU A 146 -0.74 -10.83 7.40
CA GLU A 146 -0.58 -11.94 6.48
C GLU A 146 0.74 -12.68 6.78
N TYR A 147 0.64 -13.97 7.12
CA TYR A 147 1.80 -14.86 7.27
C TYR A 147 2.29 -15.24 5.86
N GLY A 148 3.47 -14.74 5.49
CA GLY A 148 3.97 -14.90 4.12
C GLY A 148 5.49 -14.93 4.00
N ALA A 149 6.23 -15.53 4.93
CA ALA A 149 7.61 -15.93 4.67
C ALA A 149 7.84 -17.33 5.24
N ARG A 150 8.01 -18.33 4.38
CA ARG A 150 8.25 -19.74 4.75
C ARG A 150 9.57 -19.96 5.54
N ARG A 151 10.38 -18.92 5.73
CA ARG A 151 11.72 -18.97 6.33
C ARG A 151 12.02 -17.73 7.19
N SER A 152 11.10 -17.26 8.04
CA SER A 152 11.44 -16.19 9.00
C SER A 152 12.05 -16.76 10.29
N LEU A 153 13.15 -16.16 10.77
CA LEU A 153 13.74 -16.49 12.07
C LEU A 153 13.15 -15.62 13.18
N PRO A 154 12.52 -16.20 14.21
CA PRO A 154 12.11 -15.44 15.39
C PRO A 154 13.32 -15.18 16.28
N LEU A 155 13.61 -13.91 16.58
CA LEU A 155 14.63 -13.50 17.54
C LEU A 155 13.99 -12.92 18.80
N GLU A 156 14.36 -13.42 19.99
CA GLU A 156 13.80 -12.95 21.28
C GLU A 156 14.46 -11.67 21.83
N ARG A 157 15.57 -11.21 21.22
CA ARG A 157 16.38 -10.07 21.69
C ARG A 157 16.72 -9.14 20.53
N SER A 158 17.16 -7.92 20.84
CA SER A 158 17.66 -6.99 19.83
C SER A 158 18.82 -7.60 19.03
N VAL A 159 18.81 -7.38 17.71
CA VAL A 159 19.89 -7.78 16.81
C VAL A 159 21.12 -6.93 17.12
N THR A 160 22.15 -7.55 17.71
CA THR A 160 23.49 -6.96 17.81
C THR A 160 24.34 -7.45 16.64
N SER A 161 25.45 -6.77 16.35
CA SER A 161 26.33 -7.11 15.22
C SER A 161 26.81 -8.56 15.22
N ASN A 162 27.14 -9.11 16.40
CA ASN A 162 27.55 -10.52 16.53
C ASN A 162 26.39 -11.48 16.29
N VAL A 163 25.19 -11.18 16.78
CA VAL A 163 24.00 -12.01 16.54
C VAL A 163 23.60 -11.97 15.07
N TYR A 164 23.76 -10.81 14.44
CA TYR A 164 23.54 -10.66 13.00
C TYR A 164 24.54 -11.49 12.20
N LEU A 165 25.83 -11.43 12.55
CA LEU A 165 26.87 -12.24 11.92
C LEU A 165 26.58 -13.74 12.08
N ASP A 166 26.25 -14.19 13.30
CA ASP A 166 25.87 -15.59 13.54
C ASP A 166 24.68 -16.01 12.68
N MET A 167 23.68 -15.14 12.52
CA MET A 167 22.52 -15.40 11.65
C MET A 167 22.93 -15.52 10.18
N LEU A 168 23.82 -14.67 9.69
CA LEU A 168 24.34 -14.75 8.33
C LEU A 168 25.09 -16.07 8.11
N GLU A 169 26.06 -16.37 8.98
CA GLU A 169 26.99 -17.49 8.83
C GLU A 169 26.31 -18.85 9.06
N VAL A 170 25.52 -18.98 10.14
CA VAL A 170 24.97 -20.28 10.56
C VAL A 170 23.68 -20.59 9.83
N TRP A 171 22.88 -19.58 9.47
CA TRP A 171 21.53 -19.81 8.96
C TRP A 171 21.34 -19.34 7.52
N LEU A 172 21.67 -18.09 7.19
CA LEU A 172 21.30 -17.54 5.87
C LEU A 172 22.18 -18.10 4.75
N MET A 173 23.51 -17.96 4.84
CA MET A 173 24.42 -18.33 3.75
C MET A 173 24.33 -19.81 3.37
N PRO A 174 24.26 -20.78 4.30
CA PRO A 174 24.11 -22.19 3.93
C PRO A 174 22.85 -22.49 3.11
N GLN A 175 21.76 -21.75 3.35
CA GLN A 175 20.53 -21.89 2.57
C GLN A 175 20.67 -21.25 1.19
N LEU A 176 21.26 -20.06 1.12
CA LEU A 176 21.48 -19.38 -0.15
C LEU A 176 22.42 -20.16 -1.05
N ASP A 177 23.57 -20.61 -0.53
CA ASP A 177 24.55 -21.41 -1.28
C ASP A 177 23.97 -22.74 -1.78
N SER A 178 22.98 -23.30 -1.08
CA SER A 178 22.27 -24.50 -1.52
C SER A 178 21.28 -24.24 -2.66
N ASP A 179 20.71 -23.03 -2.71
CA ASP A 179 19.70 -22.64 -3.70
C ASP A 179 20.38 -22.08 -4.98
N SER A 180 21.35 -21.18 -4.85
CA SER A 180 22.13 -20.59 -5.95
C SER A 180 23.43 -19.94 -5.46
N THR A 181 24.49 -19.98 -6.26
CA THR A 181 25.71 -19.20 -6.01
C THR A 181 25.72 -17.84 -6.74
N ASP A 182 24.78 -17.64 -7.68
CA ASP A 182 24.67 -16.43 -8.48
C ASP A 182 23.50 -15.58 -7.95
N TYR A 183 23.82 -14.77 -6.94
CA TYR A 183 22.88 -13.81 -6.35
C TYR A 183 23.62 -12.57 -5.84
N ILE A 184 22.86 -11.48 -5.72
CA ILE A 184 23.26 -10.21 -5.13
C ILE A 184 22.46 -10.02 -3.85
N PHE A 185 23.18 -9.89 -2.73
CA PHE A 185 22.57 -9.75 -1.41
C PHE A 185 22.38 -8.28 -1.05
N GLN A 186 21.14 -7.85 -0.79
CA GLN A 186 20.82 -6.51 -0.33
C GLN A 186 20.42 -6.54 1.14
N GLN A 187 21.01 -5.61 1.90
CA GLN A 187 20.63 -5.28 3.27
C GLN A 187 20.57 -3.75 3.42
N ASP A 188 19.80 -3.30 4.40
CA ASP A 188 19.75 -1.88 4.74
C ASP A 188 20.98 -1.47 5.55
N GLY A 189 21.18 -0.16 5.72
CA GLY A 189 22.31 0.39 6.45
C GLY A 189 22.14 0.40 7.98
N ALA A 190 21.40 -0.54 8.58
CA ALA A 190 21.20 -0.59 10.02
C ALA A 190 22.52 -0.77 10.79
N PRO A 191 22.64 -0.25 12.02
CA PRO A 191 23.89 -0.32 12.78
C PRO A 191 24.51 -1.73 12.94
N PRO A 192 23.72 -2.81 13.15
CA PRO A 192 24.28 -4.17 13.22
C PRO A 192 24.97 -4.62 11.93
N HIS A 193 24.44 -4.23 10.77
CA HIS A 193 24.92 -4.61 9.44
C HIS A 193 26.26 -3.94 9.12
N TRP A 194 26.48 -2.74 9.67
CA TRP A 194 27.68 -1.93 9.40
C TRP A 194 28.89 -2.20 10.31
N SER A 195 28.88 -3.30 11.07
CA SER A 195 30.04 -3.67 11.89
C SER A 195 31.23 -4.15 11.07
N THR A 196 32.44 -4.01 11.60
CA THR A 196 33.67 -4.45 10.92
C THR A 196 33.64 -5.95 10.63
N GLU A 197 33.13 -6.74 11.58
CA GLU A 197 33.06 -8.18 11.51
C GLU A 197 32.09 -8.62 10.39
N VAL A 198 30.89 -8.05 10.35
CA VAL A 198 29.89 -8.34 9.29
C VAL A 198 30.41 -7.93 7.92
N ARG A 199 31.02 -6.75 7.80
CA ARG A 199 31.61 -6.31 6.53
C ARG A 199 32.73 -7.24 6.08
N THR A 200 33.62 -7.63 6.99
CA THR A 200 34.74 -8.54 6.68
C THR A 200 34.21 -9.88 6.18
N PHE A 201 33.18 -10.42 6.83
CA PHE A 201 32.52 -11.64 6.39
C PHE A 201 31.95 -11.48 4.97
N LEU A 202 31.22 -10.40 4.69
CA LEU A 202 30.60 -10.17 3.38
C LEU A 202 31.63 -9.93 2.27
N TYR A 203 32.74 -9.24 2.54
CA TYR A 203 33.84 -9.11 1.57
C TYR A 203 34.45 -10.45 1.19
N GLN A 204 34.59 -11.35 2.16
CA GLN A 204 35.20 -12.67 1.94
C GLN A 204 34.26 -13.63 1.21
N HIS A 205 32.96 -13.60 1.54
CA HIS A 205 31.98 -14.57 1.04
C HIS A 205 31.23 -14.08 -0.22
N LEU A 206 30.98 -12.77 -0.34
CA LEU A 206 30.19 -12.16 -1.41
C LEU A 206 30.95 -11.03 -2.14
N PRO A 207 32.16 -11.25 -2.69
CA PRO A 207 32.91 -10.19 -3.34
C PRO A 207 32.12 -9.59 -4.51
N LYS A 208 31.91 -8.27 -4.52
CA LYS A 208 31.12 -7.52 -5.52
C LYS A 208 29.67 -7.99 -5.71
N ARG A 209 29.11 -8.77 -4.77
CA ARG A 209 27.76 -9.35 -4.87
C ARG A 209 26.86 -8.95 -3.70
N TRP A 210 27.08 -7.77 -3.15
CA TRP A 210 26.26 -7.26 -2.07
C TRP A 210 26.07 -5.74 -2.14
N ILE A 211 24.92 -5.31 -1.64
CA ILE A 211 24.47 -3.92 -1.55
C ILE A 211 24.25 -3.62 -0.08
N ASP A 212 25.04 -2.67 0.42
CA ASP A 212 24.92 -2.11 1.76
C ASP A 212 25.44 -0.66 1.68
N ARG A 213 25.37 0.06 2.79
CA ARG A 213 26.19 1.24 3.02
C ARG A 213 27.63 0.92 2.58
N SER A 214 28.30 1.85 1.91
CA SER A 214 29.70 1.68 1.55
C SER A 214 30.43 3.03 1.48
N GLY A 215 31.75 2.98 1.65
CA GLY A 215 32.68 4.07 1.38
C GLY A 215 33.35 3.94 0.01
N ASP A 216 34.06 4.98 -0.42
CA ASP A 216 34.65 5.07 -1.76
C ASP A 216 35.73 4.01 -2.06
N ALA A 217 36.23 3.30 -1.04
CA ALA A 217 37.25 2.26 -1.15
C ALA A 217 36.69 0.81 -1.08
N ASP A 218 35.38 0.67 -0.95
CA ASP A 218 34.73 -0.61 -0.69
C ASP A 218 34.35 -1.31 -2.01
N ASP A 219 34.75 -2.56 -2.18
CA ASP A 219 34.46 -3.37 -3.38
C ASP A 219 33.05 -3.99 -3.33
N VAL A 220 32.02 -3.13 -3.40
CA VAL A 220 30.60 -3.49 -3.34
C VAL A 220 29.96 -3.49 -4.73
N PHE A 221 28.81 -4.15 -4.86
CA PHE A 221 28.02 -4.10 -6.10
C PHE A 221 27.47 -2.69 -6.35
N CYS A 222 26.84 -2.12 -5.31
CA CYS A 222 26.31 -0.75 -5.31
C CYS A 222 26.19 -0.24 -3.87
N SER A 223 26.33 1.07 -3.66
CA SER A 223 26.14 1.69 -2.34
C SER A 223 24.66 1.92 -2.03
N TRP A 224 24.18 1.42 -0.89
CA TRP A 224 22.83 1.72 -0.41
C TRP A 224 22.68 3.20 0.00
N PRO A 225 21.64 3.90 -0.47
CA PRO A 225 21.43 5.30 -0.12
C PRO A 225 20.93 5.44 1.33
N PRO A 226 21.41 6.46 2.08
CA PRO A 226 20.99 6.66 3.45
C PRO A 226 19.54 7.15 3.52
N ARG A 227 18.75 6.56 4.44
CA ARG A 227 17.37 6.97 4.75
C ARG A 227 16.38 6.78 3.61
N SER A 228 16.50 5.67 2.90
CA SER A 228 15.65 5.33 1.75
C SER A 228 14.79 4.09 2.01
N PRO A 229 13.88 4.11 3.00
CA PRO A 229 12.96 2.99 3.25
C PRO A 229 11.96 2.79 2.10
N ASP A 230 11.78 3.81 1.25
CA ASP A 230 11.00 3.73 0.02
C ASP A 230 11.65 2.87 -1.07
N LEU A 231 12.92 2.49 -0.89
CA LEU A 231 13.65 1.64 -1.82
C LEU A 231 13.80 0.19 -1.33
N THR A 232 13.47 -0.10 -0.08
CA THR A 232 13.51 -1.47 0.48
C THR A 232 12.20 -2.21 0.15
N PRO A 233 12.22 -3.28 -0.69
CA PRO A 233 11.00 -4.02 -0.99
C PRO A 233 10.33 -4.65 0.24
N CYS A 234 11.11 -5.03 1.24
CA CYS A 234 10.57 -5.50 2.50
C CYS A 234 9.66 -4.45 3.15
N ASP A 235 10.12 -3.20 3.27
CA ASP A 235 9.35 -2.11 3.87
C ASP A 235 8.07 -1.76 3.12
N PHE A 236 8.12 -1.60 1.79
CA PHE A 236 6.96 -1.10 1.02
C PHE A 236 6.03 -2.20 0.47
N PHE A 237 6.48 -3.46 0.39
CA PHE A 237 5.69 -4.57 -0.15
C PHE A 237 5.40 -5.65 0.90
N LEU A 238 6.43 -6.18 1.59
CA LEU A 238 6.25 -7.29 2.53
C LEU A 238 5.58 -6.84 3.84
N TRP A 239 5.99 -5.70 4.40
CA TRP A 239 5.53 -5.21 5.70
C TRP A 239 4.43 -4.14 5.63
N ALA A 240 4.25 -3.47 4.50
CA ALA A 240 3.28 -2.39 4.32
C ALA A 240 1.83 -2.85 4.14
N MET A 241 1.57 -4.16 4.11
CA MET A 241 0.22 -4.73 4.01
C MET A 241 -0.42 -4.91 5.38
#